data_AF-A0A0J1GVS3-F1
#
_entry.id   AF-A0A0J1GVS3-F1
#
_cell.length_a   1.000
_cell.length_b   1.000
_cell.length_c   1.000
_cell.angle_alpha   90.00
_cell.angle_beta   90.00
_cell.angle_gamma   90.00
#
_symmetry.space_group_name_H-M   'P 1'
#
loop_
_entity.id
_entity.type
_entity.pdbx_description
1 polymer ?
#
loop_
_entity_poly.entity_id
_entity_poly.type
_entity_poly.pdbx_seq_one_letter_code
_entity_poly.pdbx_strand_id
1 'polypeptide(L)'
;MKRMPLYIVTLLASMVLVACKEPPKENTPAQPDQQVQDTHQPDSQGQGDQALDTTSQSEAPVGADEDAHGCKGSAGYQWCAKTEQCERPWELSEKEGIENTEEAFAKYCGH
;
A
#
# COMPACT_ATOMS: atom_id res chain seq x y z
N MET A 1 34.92 -38.38 -30.73
CA MET A 1 35.64 -37.57 -29.71
C MET A 1 35.88 -36.18 -30.29
N LYS A 2 34.89 -35.29 -30.23
CA LYS A 2 34.97 -33.95 -30.82
C LYS A 2 35.53 -33.01 -29.76
N ARG A 3 36.78 -32.55 -29.94
CA ARG A 3 37.45 -31.59 -29.06
C ARG A 3 36.65 -30.28 -29.10
N MET A 4 35.91 -29.98 -28.04
CA MET A 4 35.20 -28.71 -27.91
C MET A 4 36.24 -27.60 -27.63
N PRO A 5 36.19 -26.47 -28.38
CA PRO A 5 37.13 -25.38 -28.22
C PRO A 5 37.00 -24.73 -26.84
N LEU A 6 38.14 -24.50 -26.20
CA LEU A 6 38.31 -23.97 -24.84
C LEU A 6 37.57 -22.63 -24.60
N TYR A 7 37.21 -21.91 -25.67
CA TYR A 7 36.46 -20.66 -25.65
C TYR A 7 34.99 -20.80 -25.19
N ILE A 8 34.38 -21.99 -25.32
CA ILE A 8 32.98 -22.21 -24.90
C ILE A 8 32.89 -22.29 -23.36
N VAL A 9 33.93 -22.83 -22.71
CA VAL A 9 33.97 -22.95 -21.23
C VAL A 9 34.22 -21.59 -20.58
N THR A 10 34.95 -20.69 -21.23
CA THR A 10 35.23 -19.35 -20.69
C THR A 10 34.05 -18.39 -20.83
N LEU A 11 33.24 -18.48 -21.90
CA LEU A 11 32.06 -17.62 -22.09
C LEU A 11 30.98 -17.81 -21.00
N LEU A 12 30.85 -19.02 -20.45
CA LEU A 12 29.88 -19.29 -19.37
C LEU A 12 30.34 -18.73 -18.00
N ALA A 13 31.65 -18.58 -17.78
CA ALA A 13 32.18 -18.03 -16.52
C ALA A 13 32.03 -16.50 -16.40
N SER A 14 31.90 -15.79 -17.52
CA SER A 14 31.81 -14.32 -17.54
C SER A 14 30.41 -13.76 -17.23
N MET A 15 29.35 -14.58 -17.23
CA MET A 15 27.98 -14.12 -16.94
C MET A 15 27.66 -14.00 -15.44
N VAL A 16 28.60 -14.30 -14.54
CA VAL A 16 28.41 -14.21 -13.07
C VAL A 16 28.84 -12.84 -12.50
N LEU A 17 29.03 -11.82 -13.35
CA LEU A 17 29.33 -10.44 -12.94
C LEU A 17 28.21 -9.46 -13.33
N VAL A 18 26.95 -9.88 -13.21
CA VAL A 18 25.86 -8.91 -13.07
C VAL A 18 25.97 -8.31 -11.67
N ALA A 19 26.55 -7.12 -11.64
CA ALA A 19 26.64 -6.25 -10.49
C ALA A 19 25.27 -6.11 -9.83
N CYS A 20 25.18 -6.53 -8.56
CA CYS A 20 24.21 -5.99 -7.62
C CYS A 20 24.54 -4.50 -7.43
N LYS A 21 24.04 -3.65 -8.34
CA LYS A 21 23.90 -2.22 -8.08
C LYS A 21 22.73 -2.09 -7.10
N GLU A 22 23.04 -2.06 -5.82
CA GLU A 22 22.08 -1.74 -4.76
C GLU A 22 21.38 -0.41 -5.08
N PRO A 23 20.05 -0.36 -5.15
CA PRO A 23 19.33 0.90 -5.10
C PRO A 23 19.20 1.36 -3.63
N PRO A 24 19.60 2.59 -3.29
CA PRO A 24 19.29 3.14 -1.97
C PRO A 24 17.80 3.47 -1.91
N LYS A 25 17.05 2.80 -1.03
CA LYS A 25 15.75 3.30 -0.58
C LYS A 25 15.64 3.19 0.94
N GLU A 26 16.51 3.91 1.63
CA GLU A 26 16.25 4.35 3.00
C GLU A 26 15.39 5.62 2.91
N ASN A 27 14.08 5.43 2.72
CA ASN A 27 13.11 6.46 3.07
C ASN A 27 12.82 6.31 4.56
N THR A 28 13.74 6.79 5.38
CA THR A 28 13.46 7.12 6.77
C THR A 28 12.57 8.35 6.76
N PRO A 29 11.28 8.27 7.12
CA PRO A 29 10.58 9.47 7.54
C PRO A 29 11.32 9.99 8.77
N ALA A 30 12.03 11.11 8.60
CA ALA A 30 12.40 11.96 9.71
C ALA A 30 11.09 12.26 10.46
N GLN A 31 10.96 11.69 11.65
CA GLN A 31 9.87 12.01 12.55
C GLN A 31 10.25 13.36 13.18
N PRO A 32 9.62 14.49 12.80
CA PRO A 32 9.71 15.67 13.62
C PRO A 32 9.06 15.33 14.96
N ASP A 33 9.82 15.55 16.02
CA ASP A 33 9.34 15.70 17.38
C ASP A 33 8.22 16.75 17.38
N GLN A 34 6.98 16.30 17.27
CA GLN A 34 5.80 17.09 17.57
C GLN A 34 5.25 16.57 18.88
N GLN A 35 5.89 17.06 19.94
CA GLN A 35 5.23 17.66 21.09
C GLN A 35 3.79 17.20 21.32
N VAL A 36 3.64 16.34 22.32
CA VAL A 36 2.43 16.18 23.12
C VAL A 36 1.88 17.57 23.44
N GLN A 37 0.76 17.93 22.82
CA GLN A 37 -0.07 19.05 23.25
C GLN A 37 -1.33 18.48 23.88
N ASP A 38 -1.22 18.20 25.17
CA ASP A 38 -2.33 18.16 26.11
C ASP A 38 -3.12 19.48 26.01
N THR A 39 -4.16 19.54 25.18
CA THR A 39 -5.20 20.57 25.27
C THR A 39 -6.56 20.01 24.82
N HIS A 40 -7.15 19.14 25.63
CA HIS A 40 -8.61 19.05 25.67
C HIS A 40 -9.14 20.17 26.58
N GLN A 41 -9.41 21.33 25.99
CA GLN A 41 -10.66 22.10 26.11
C GLN A 41 -10.49 23.43 25.35
N PRO A 42 -11.49 23.84 24.57
CA PRO A 42 -12.23 25.02 25.03
C PRO A 42 -13.73 24.90 24.84
N ASP A 43 -14.40 25.53 25.80
CA ASP A 43 -15.81 25.79 25.87
C ASP A 43 -16.40 26.44 24.59
N SER A 44 -17.56 25.94 24.21
CA SER A 44 -18.76 26.63 23.74
C SER A 44 -18.64 27.99 23.02
N GLN A 45 -19.36 28.03 21.89
CA GLN A 45 -20.09 29.16 21.26
C GLN A 45 -19.48 29.76 19.97
N GLY A 46 -20.18 29.52 18.85
CA GLY A 46 -19.96 30.22 17.58
C GLY A 46 -20.85 29.68 16.45
N GLN A 47 -22.05 30.25 16.30
CA GLN A 47 -22.96 30.05 15.17
C GLN A 47 -22.29 30.29 13.81
N GLY A 48 -22.55 29.38 12.86
CA GLY A 48 -22.22 29.53 11.44
C GLY A 48 -23.15 28.67 10.61
N ASP A 49 -24.19 29.30 10.08
CA ASP A 49 -25.23 28.68 9.25
C ASP A 49 -24.66 28.27 7.88
N GLN A 50 -24.33 27.00 7.73
CA GLN A 50 -24.41 26.31 6.44
C GLN A 50 -25.20 25.05 6.69
N ALA A 51 -26.29 24.86 5.93
CA ALA A 51 -27.23 23.77 6.04
C ALA A 51 -26.52 22.43 5.76
N LEU A 52 -25.85 21.94 6.81
CA LEU A 52 -25.24 20.65 6.95
C LEU A 52 -26.41 19.69 7.23
N ASP A 53 -26.63 18.78 6.31
CA ASP A 53 -27.55 17.67 6.46
C ASP A 53 -27.26 16.94 7.78
N THR A 54 -28.01 17.33 8.80
CA THR A 54 -27.95 16.79 10.15
C THR A 54 -28.87 15.59 10.17
N THR A 55 -28.50 14.53 9.46
CA THR A 55 -29.00 13.20 9.77
C THR A 55 -28.11 12.63 10.86
N SER A 56 -28.59 12.76 12.10
CA SER A 56 -28.43 11.78 13.18
C SER A 56 -27.14 10.96 13.11
N GLN A 57 -26.06 11.45 13.72
CA GLN A 57 -24.90 10.64 14.09
C GLN A 57 -25.32 9.66 15.18
N SER A 58 -26.13 8.66 14.80
CA SER A 58 -26.08 7.36 15.44
C SER A 58 -24.66 6.87 15.17
N GLU A 59 -23.88 6.66 16.23
CA GLU A 59 -22.56 6.03 16.12
C GLU A 59 -22.71 4.77 15.26
N ALA A 60 -22.31 4.85 14.00
CA ALA A 60 -22.35 3.69 13.13
C ALA A 60 -21.46 2.63 13.78
N PRO A 61 -21.90 1.37 13.86
CA PRO A 61 -21.07 0.34 14.43
C PRO A 61 -19.75 0.30 13.66
N VAL A 62 -18.64 0.10 14.38
CA VAL A 62 -17.31 -0.02 13.77
C VAL A 62 -17.35 -1.10 12.68
N GLY A 63 -16.85 -0.78 11.49
CA GLY A 63 -16.85 -1.71 10.35
C GLY A 63 -18.16 -1.77 9.55
N ALA A 64 -19.05 -0.77 9.67
CA ALA A 64 -20.24 -0.60 8.84
C ALA A 64 -19.97 0.04 7.46
N ASP A 65 -18.70 0.17 7.07
CA ASP A 65 -18.20 0.80 5.84
C ASP A 65 -17.90 -0.24 4.74
N GLU A 66 -18.87 -1.11 4.45
CA GLU A 66 -18.78 -2.07 3.35
C GLU A 66 -19.09 -1.37 2.01
N ASP A 67 -18.25 -1.61 0.99
CA ASP A 67 -18.51 -1.18 -0.39
C ASP A 67 -19.48 -2.12 -1.13
N ALA A 68 -19.70 -1.89 -2.44
CA ALA A 68 -20.59 -2.72 -3.26
C ALA A 68 -20.14 -4.19 -3.39
N HIS A 69 -18.87 -4.49 -3.09
CA HIS A 69 -18.29 -5.82 -3.07
C HIS A 69 -18.20 -6.40 -1.64
N GLY A 70 -18.65 -5.65 -0.62
CA GLY A 70 -18.54 -6.04 0.78
C GLY A 70 -17.16 -5.81 1.38
N CYS A 71 -16.27 -5.06 0.72
CA CYS A 71 -14.95 -4.75 1.26
C CYS A 71 -15.03 -3.64 2.30
N LYS A 72 -14.38 -3.84 3.44
CA LYS A 72 -14.31 -2.88 4.55
C LYS A 72 -13.06 -2.01 4.42
N GLY A 73 -13.24 -0.79 3.94
CA GLY A 73 -12.13 0.17 3.77
C GLY A 73 -11.40 0.47 5.08
N SER A 74 -12.12 0.55 6.18
CA SER A 74 -11.60 0.80 7.54
C SER A 74 -10.69 -0.31 8.05
N ALA A 75 -10.86 -1.54 7.56
CA ALA A 75 -9.96 -2.67 7.84
C ALA A 75 -8.81 -2.78 6.81
N GLY A 76 -8.79 -1.91 5.81
CA GLY A 76 -7.78 -1.84 4.76
C GLY A 76 -8.04 -2.76 3.57
N TYR A 77 -9.27 -3.23 3.40
CA TYR A 77 -9.66 -4.09 2.28
C TYR A 77 -10.08 -3.25 1.07
N GLN A 78 -9.65 -3.68 -0.11
CA GLN A 78 -10.03 -3.11 -1.40
C GLN A 78 -10.40 -4.21 -2.38
N TRP A 79 -11.45 -4.01 -3.17
CA TRP A 79 -11.88 -4.98 -4.17
C TRP A 79 -10.83 -5.17 -5.27
N CYS A 80 -10.48 -6.42 -5.57
CA CYS A 80 -9.58 -6.77 -6.65
C CYS A 80 -10.31 -7.60 -7.71
N ALA A 81 -10.61 -7.00 -8.88
CA ALA A 81 -11.34 -7.71 -9.94
C ALA A 81 -10.58 -8.92 -10.49
N LYS A 82 -9.24 -8.92 -10.41
CA LYS A 82 -8.41 -10.05 -10.83
C LYS A 82 -8.55 -11.28 -9.93
N THR A 83 -8.67 -11.11 -8.61
CA THR A 83 -8.79 -12.22 -7.65
C THR A 83 -10.23 -12.44 -7.18
N GLU A 84 -11.14 -11.56 -7.58
CA GLU A 84 -12.55 -11.50 -7.17
C GLU A 84 -12.71 -11.51 -5.65
N GLN A 85 -11.79 -10.83 -4.96
CA GLN A 85 -11.71 -10.81 -3.50
C GLN A 85 -11.35 -9.41 -2.99
N CYS A 86 -11.66 -9.20 -1.72
CA CYS A 86 -11.18 -8.05 -0.96
C CYS A 86 -9.74 -8.32 -0.53
N GLU A 87 -8.79 -7.61 -1.14
CA GLU A 87 -7.36 -7.74 -0.88
C GLU A 87 -6.88 -6.54 -0.07
N ARG A 88 -5.85 -6.75 0.76
CA ARG A 88 -5.12 -5.65 1.42
C ARG A 88 -3.88 -5.36 0.59
N PRO A 89 -3.67 -4.15 0.07
CA PRO A 89 -2.57 -3.85 -0.85
C PRO A 89 -1.20 -4.25 -0.34
N TRP A 90 -0.95 -4.10 0.97
CA TRP A 90 0.33 -4.47 1.58
C TRP A 90 0.54 -5.99 1.66
N GLU A 91 -0.48 -6.76 2.03
CA GLU A 91 -0.38 -8.23 2.05
C GLU A 91 -0.23 -8.78 0.64
N LEU A 92 -0.97 -8.20 -0.31
CA LEU A 92 -0.86 -8.56 -1.72
C LEU A 92 0.53 -8.23 -2.28
N SER A 93 1.11 -7.08 -1.87
CA SER A 93 2.47 -6.69 -2.25
C SER A 93 3.52 -7.71 -1.80
N GLU A 94 3.42 -8.20 -0.57
CA GLU A 94 4.33 -9.23 -0.03
C GLU A 94 4.13 -10.58 -0.71
N LYS A 95 2.88 -10.96 -1.01
CA LYS A 95 2.53 -12.25 -1.61
C LYS A 95 2.87 -12.34 -3.10
N GLU A 96 2.57 -11.30 -3.86
CA GLU A 96 2.67 -11.29 -5.33
C GLU A 96 3.94 -10.61 -5.84
N GLY A 97 4.73 -10.00 -4.94
CA GLY A 97 5.96 -9.29 -5.29
C GLY A 97 5.71 -8.03 -6.13
N ILE A 98 4.59 -7.36 -5.91
CA ILE A 98 4.29 -6.04 -6.49
C ILE A 98 4.73 -4.95 -5.53
N GLU A 99 4.99 -3.73 -6.01
CA GLU A 99 5.31 -2.61 -5.13
C GLU A 99 4.11 -2.28 -4.23
N ASN A 100 4.37 -1.91 -2.97
CA ASN A 100 3.33 -1.48 -2.03
C ASN A 100 2.89 -0.03 -2.31
N THR A 101 2.27 0.18 -3.48
CA THR A 101 1.72 1.45 -3.93
C THR A 101 0.32 1.24 -4.49
N GLU A 102 -0.51 2.27 -4.41
CA GLU A 102 -1.87 2.24 -4.97
C GLU A 102 -1.85 1.96 -6.48
N GLU A 103 -0.92 2.57 -7.23
CA GLU A 103 -0.79 2.35 -8.68
C GLU A 103 -0.42 0.89 -9.02
N ALA A 104 0.46 0.26 -8.25
CA ALA A 104 0.83 -1.13 -8.46
C ALA A 104 -0.34 -2.08 -8.14
N PHE A 105 -1.10 -1.78 -7.08
CA PHE A 105 -2.32 -2.51 -6.72
C PHE A 105 -3.41 -2.36 -7.79
N ALA A 106 -3.73 -1.13 -8.18
CA ALA A 106 -4.66 -0.77 -9.25
C ALA A 106 -4.33 -1.52 -10.55
N LYS A 107 -3.06 -1.49 -10.96
CA LYS A 107 -2.58 -2.23 -12.12
C LYS A 107 -2.72 -3.76 -11.97
N TYR A 108 -2.41 -4.31 -10.79
CA TYR A 108 -2.58 -5.73 -10.55
C TYR A 108 -4.06 -6.13 -10.60
N CYS A 109 -4.93 -5.32 -10.02
CA CYS A 109 -6.35 -5.60 -9.85
C CYS A 109 -7.23 -5.15 -11.02
N GLY A 110 -6.71 -4.34 -11.94
CA GLY A 110 -7.39 -3.93 -13.17
C GLY A 110 -8.41 -2.81 -13.02
N HIS A 111 -8.20 -1.86 -12.10
CA HIS A 111 -9.06 -0.69 -11.89
C HIS A 111 -8.25 0.58 -11.67
#